data_AF-A0AA38KTV8-F1
#
_entry.id   AF-A0AA38KTV8-F1
#
_cell.length_a   1.000
_cell.length_b   1.000
_cell.length_c   1.000
_cell.angle_alpha   90.00
_cell.angle_beta   90.00
_cell.angle_gamma   90.00
#
_symmetry.space_group_name_H-M   'P 1'
#
loop_
_entity.id
_entity.type
_entity.pdbx_description
1 polymer ?
#
loop_
_entity_poly.entity_id
_entity_poly.type
_entity_poly.pdbx_seq_one_letter_code
_entity_poly.pdbx_strand_id
1 'polypeptide(L)'
;MSERSSPDPFSNTPEPQLSPMSNLRALMSQRNGVRDRTEFEQDNADPAANGGQLVVIDPVLASTSPLNVMLNRVRAIKRLRVISPDSVRDFEAFENAQSPPEHLAHILLVGLENRDFLRLLTLSMDYKVPETLKTTCKDYAWVYILSPTIMQYKGKSGPDNVLVAMRQLNVNNLPPSSETGRCDVILEIIKKGMTDARHNIKEKIASSVKNEGAAHRDIAALTRACIATSKAKPTALLFIRIAFLRWQFNQYPTYITDRFWNKVDETLVSYRTEFKTAAELQAAFEAIFHSDKVKYGQPDLVLNPSVALRDVDEWLLKVSSAAGPSGISTVAPSAASAADATSA
;
A
#
# COMPACT_ATOMS: atom_id res chain seq x y z
N MET A 1 12.22 63.44 31.07
CA MET A 1 11.23 63.39 29.97
C MET A 1 11.74 62.38 28.94
N SER A 2 10.83 61.69 28.26
CA SER A 2 11.01 60.53 27.36
C SER A 2 10.71 59.15 28.00
N GLU A 3 9.42 59.03 28.33
CA GLU A 3 8.47 57.96 27.98
C GLU A 3 8.94 56.50 27.84
N ARG A 4 8.43 55.71 28.80
CA ARG A 4 8.15 54.28 28.69
C ARG A 4 7.05 54.04 27.66
N SER A 5 7.18 52.99 26.84
CA SER A 5 6.02 52.31 26.26
C SER A 5 6.29 50.80 26.09
N SER A 6 5.74 50.04 27.03
CA SER A 6 5.17 48.70 26.85
C SER A 6 3.71 48.83 27.35
N PRO A 7 2.72 48.05 26.91
CA PRO A 7 2.81 46.68 26.36
C PRO A 7 1.93 46.42 25.12
N ASP A 8 2.02 45.24 24.51
CA ASP A 8 0.88 44.64 23.82
C ASP A 8 0.58 43.23 24.37
N PRO A 9 -0.61 43.03 24.95
CA PRO A 9 -1.03 41.76 25.53
C PRO A 9 -1.64 40.85 24.46
N PHE A 10 -1.38 39.56 24.62
CA PHE A 10 -2.04 38.45 23.92
C PHE A 10 -3.55 38.67 23.76
N SER A 11 -3.98 38.95 22.52
CA SER A 11 -5.37 38.84 22.11
C SER A 11 -5.68 37.38 21.79
N ASN A 12 -6.36 36.73 22.72
CA ASN A 12 -7.07 35.47 22.54
C ASN A 12 -8.47 35.72 21.95
N THR A 13 -9.01 34.68 21.30
CA THR A 13 -10.43 34.40 20.93
C THR A 13 -10.80 34.58 19.45
N PRO A 14 -11.83 33.87 18.93
CA PRO A 14 -11.85 32.42 18.70
C PRO A 14 -12.30 32.05 17.26
N GLU A 15 -12.16 30.77 16.90
CA GLU A 15 -12.73 30.16 15.69
C GLU A 15 -14.25 30.43 15.52
N PRO A 16 -14.71 30.64 14.28
CA PRO A 16 -16.00 30.14 13.83
C PRO A 16 -15.81 28.79 13.13
N GLN A 17 -16.21 27.73 13.83
CA GLN A 17 -16.47 26.43 13.21
C GLN A 17 -17.60 26.55 12.20
N LEU A 18 -17.34 26.19 10.95
CA LEU A 18 -18.36 25.84 9.98
C LEU A 18 -18.24 24.36 9.62
N SER A 19 -19.36 23.69 9.86
CA SER A 19 -19.52 22.24 9.97
C SER A 19 -19.43 21.52 8.61
N PRO A 20 -18.89 20.28 8.52
CA PRO A 20 -18.70 19.53 7.27
C PRO A 20 -19.97 18.84 6.70
N MET A 21 -21.16 19.20 7.18
CA MET A 21 -22.41 18.43 6.97
C MET A 21 -23.44 19.14 6.08
N SER A 22 -23.00 19.89 5.06
CA SER A 22 -23.92 20.63 4.17
C SER A 22 -23.97 20.13 2.71
N ASN A 23 -23.13 19.17 2.31
CA ASN A 23 -23.00 18.76 0.90
C ASN A 23 -23.51 17.36 0.53
N LEU A 24 -24.18 16.64 1.44
CA LEU A 24 -24.70 15.29 1.15
C LEU A 24 -26.21 15.22 0.88
N ARG A 25 -26.96 16.32 1.06
CA ARG A 25 -28.43 16.35 0.88
C ARG A 25 -28.88 16.84 -0.50
N ALA A 26 -27.98 17.40 -1.30
CA ALA A 26 -28.26 17.88 -2.66
C ALA A 26 -28.07 16.80 -3.75
N LEU A 27 -27.49 15.65 -3.43
CA LEU A 27 -27.14 14.58 -4.39
C LEU A 27 -28.16 13.44 -4.48
N MET A 28 -29.24 13.47 -3.66
CA MET A 28 -30.25 12.41 -3.60
C MET A 28 -31.64 12.84 -4.09
N SER A 29 -31.79 14.03 -4.70
CA SER A 29 -33.09 14.55 -5.14
C SER A 29 -33.31 14.59 -6.67
N GLN A 30 -32.48 13.92 -7.47
CA GLN A 30 -32.67 13.83 -8.92
C GLN A 30 -32.48 12.40 -9.43
N ARG A 31 -33.46 11.52 -9.20
CA ARG A 31 -33.64 10.33 -10.05
C ARG A 31 -35.05 9.75 -10.02
N ASN A 32 -36.06 10.59 -10.21
CA ASN A 32 -37.37 10.15 -10.69
C ASN A 32 -37.60 10.76 -12.07
N GLY A 33 -37.12 10.04 -13.08
CA GLY A 33 -37.36 10.31 -14.49
C GLY A 33 -38.12 9.14 -15.08
N VAL A 34 -39.42 9.34 -15.19
CA VAL A 34 -40.40 8.55 -15.93
C VAL A 34 -39.81 8.12 -17.29
N ARG A 35 -39.88 6.83 -17.61
CA ARG A 35 -39.79 6.35 -18.99
C ARG A 35 -41.01 5.53 -19.32
N ASP A 36 -41.94 6.25 -19.91
CA ASP A 36 -42.97 5.78 -20.81
C ASP A 36 -42.31 4.97 -21.95
N ARG A 37 -42.86 3.79 -22.25
CA ARG A 37 -42.52 3.04 -23.46
C ARG A 37 -43.76 2.31 -23.95
N THR A 38 -44.55 3.06 -24.70
CA THR A 38 -45.53 2.59 -25.67
C THR A 38 -44.86 1.80 -26.80
N GLU A 39 -45.66 0.89 -27.35
CA GLU A 39 -45.65 0.38 -28.73
C GLU A 39 -44.46 -0.47 -29.19
N PHE A 40 -44.73 -1.77 -29.36
CA PHE A 40 -44.18 -2.53 -30.47
C PHE A 40 -45.26 -3.45 -31.06
N GLU A 41 -45.23 -3.52 -32.38
CA GLU A 41 -46.30 -3.86 -33.31
C GLU A 41 -46.75 -5.32 -33.27
N GLN A 42 -48.05 -5.48 -33.59
CA GLN A 42 -48.65 -6.70 -34.11
C GLN A 42 -48.02 -7.02 -35.47
N ASP A 43 -47.64 -8.27 -35.70
CA ASP A 43 -47.54 -8.80 -37.06
C ASP A 43 -48.22 -10.17 -37.12
N ASN A 44 -49.25 -10.22 -37.97
CA ASN A 44 -50.04 -11.40 -38.31
C ASN A 44 -49.33 -12.16 -39.43
N ALA A 45 -49.07 -13.45 -39.25
CA ALA A 45 -48.98 -14.39 -40.37
C ALA A 45 -49.13 -15.85 -39.88
N ASP A 46 -50.34 -16.38 -40.02
CA ASP A 46 -50.56 -17.77 -40.47
C ASP A 46 -50.14 -17.87 -41.96
N PRO A 47 -49.78 -19.04 -42.55
CA PRO A 47 -50.33 -20.36 -42.23
C PRO A 47 -49.34 -21.54 -42.32
N ALA A 48 -49.75 -22.71 -41.83
CA ALA A 48 -49.90 -23.94 -42.63
C ALA A 48 -49.96 -25.19 -41.74
N ALA A 49 -50.99 -25.99 -42.00
CA ALA A 49 -51.19 -27.32 -41.47
C ALA A 49 -50.07 -28.28 -41.92
N ASN A 50 -49.60 -29.10 -40.98
CA ASN A 50 -49.18 -30.45 -41.33
C ASN A 50 -49.37 -31.40 -40.15
N GLY A 51 -50.18 -32.43 -40.38
CA GLY A 51 -50.48 -33.48 -39.42
C GLY A 51 -49.25 -34.34 -39.14
N GLY A 52 -49.01 -34.60 -37.85
CA GLY A 52 -47.97 -35.50 -37.38
C GLY A 52 -48.42 -36.16 -36.09
N GLN A 53 -48.85 -37.42 -36.22
CA GLN A 53 -48.92 -38.49 -35.23
C GLN A 53 -49.00 -38.11 -33.74
N LEU A 54 -50.19 -38.35 -33.17
CA LEU A 54 -50.38 -38.63 -31.74
C LEU A 54 -49.54 -39.86 -31.34
N VAL A 55 -48.33 -39.61 -30.84
CA VAL A 55 -47.67 -40.55 -29.95
C VAL A 55 -48.39 -40.42 -28.61
N VAL A 56 -49.19 -41.43 -28.28
CA VAL A 56 -49.71 -41.63 -26.94
C VAL A 56 -48.50 -41.90 -26.04
N ILE A 57 -47.99 -40.85 -25.41
CA ILE A 57 -46.98 -40.98 -24.36
C ILE A 57 -47.72 -41.53 -23.14
N ASP A 58 -47.35 -42.74 -22.76
CA ASP A 58 -47.81 -43.39 -21.54
C ASP A 58 -47.60 -42.44 -20.33
N PRO A 59 -48.67 -42.04 -19.61
CA PRO A 59 -48.58 -41.06 -18.52
C PRO A 59 -47.80 -41.58 -17.29
N VAL A 60 -47.35 -42.83 -17.32
CA VAL A 60 -46.64 -43.48 -16.22
C VAL A 60 -45.12 -43.25 -16.28
N LEU A 61 -44.54 -42.92 -17.46
CA LEU A 61 -43.09 -42.70 -17.62
C LEU A 61 -42.65 -41.22 -17.54
N ALA A 62 -43.57 -40.25 -17.56
CA ALA A 62 -43.26 -38.84 -17.30
C ALA A 62 -42.95 -38.53 -15.81
N SER A 63 -43.12 -39.54 -14.94
CA SER A 63 -43.08 -39.40 -13.48
C SER A 63 -41.67 -39.28 -12.87
N THR A 64 -40.59 -39.43 -13.66
CA THR A 64 -39.22 -39.32 -13.14
C THR A 64 -38.29 -38.53 -14.06
N SER A 65 -38.76 -37.42 -14.63
CA SER A 65 -37.79 -36.43 -15.14
C SER A 65 -36.87 -36.03 -13.97
N PRO A 66 -35.54 -36.09 -14.11
CA PRO A 66 -34.60 -35.67 -13.07
C PRO A 66 -34.91 -34.27 -12.52
N LEU A 67 -35.48 -33.40 -13.38
CA LEU A 67 -35.95 -32.07 -13.01
C LEU A 67 -37.13 -32.11 -12.02
N ASN A 68 -38.11 -32.98 -12.22
CA ASN A 68 -39.27 -33.12 -11.32
C ASN A 68 -38.86 -33.68 -9.95
N VAL A 69 -37.91 -34.63 -9.92
CA VAL A 69 -37.34 -35.14 -8.67
C VAL A 69 -36.57 -34.02 -7.93
N MET A 70 -35.82 -33.20 -8.66
CA MET A 70 -35.13 -32.03 -8.11
C MET A 70 -36.13 -31.01 -7.54
N LEU A 71 -37.17 -30.63 -8.29
CA LEU A 71 -38.19 -29.66 -7.85
C LEU A 71 -38.93 -30.16 -6.61
N ASN A 72 -39.32 -31.44 -6.56
CA ASN A 72 -39.96 -32.01 -5.37
C ASN A 72 -39.04 -31.97 -4.14
N ARG A 73 -37.74 -32.25 -4.33
CA ARG A 73 -36.75 -32.13 -3.25
C ARG A 73 -36.59 -30.68 -2.80
N VAL A 74 -36.57 -29.72 -3.71
CA VAL A 74 -36.43 -28.30 -3.36
C VAL A 74 -37.69 -27.76 -2.65
N ARG A 75 -38.90 -28.15 -3.09
CA ARG A 75 -40.15 -27.82 -2.38
C ARG A 75 -40.17 -28.38 -0.95
N ALA A 76 -39.66 -29.59 -0.74
CA ALA A 76 -39.52 -30.16 0.60
C ALA A 76 -38.53 -29.37 1.46
N ILE A 77 -37.40 -28.94 0.90
CA ILE A 77 -36.42 -28.07 1.60
C ILE A 77 -37.03 -26.69 1.93
N LYS A 78 -37.82 -26.10 1.02
CA LYS A 78 -38.53 -24.82 1.23
C LYS A 78 -39.41 -24.87 2.48
N ARG A 79 -40.14 -25.96 2.71
CA ARG A 79 -41.00 -26.15 3.90
C ARG A 79 -40.24 -26.25 5.22
N LEU A 80 -38.95 -26.56 5.18
CA LEU A 80 -38.10 -26.79 6.35
C LEU A 80 -37.22 -25.58 6.70
N ARG A 81 -37.24 -24.52 5.89
CA ARG A 81 -36.42 -23.32 6.08
C ARG A 81 -37.31 -22.09 6.24
N VAL A 82 -36.88 -21.17 7.10
CA VAL A 82 -37.47 -19.82 7.14
C VAL A 82 -36.83 -19.04 5.99
N ILE A 83 -37.62 -18.72 4.97
CA ILE A 83 -37.19 -17.97 3.79
C ILE A 83 -38.00 -16.67 3.74
N SER A 84 -37.38 -15.58 3.27
CA SER A 84 -38.09 -14.30 3.11
C SER A 84 -39.23 -14.40 2.09
N PRO A 85 -40.27 -13.55 2.19
CA PRO A 85 -41.35 -13.51 1.21
C PRO A 85 -40.87 -13.25 -0.23
N ASP A 86 -39.77 -12.49 -0.39
CA ASP A 86 -39.21 -12.16 -1.70
C ASP A 86 -38.57 -13.39 -2.35
N SER A 87 -37.73 -14.11 -1.62
CA SER A 87 -37.11 -15.36 -2.10
C SER A 87 -38.13 -16.47 -2.36
N VAL A 88 -39.28 -16.44 -1.67
CA VAL A 88 -40.41 -17.34 -1.97
C VAL A 88 -40.99 -17.02 -3.36
N ARG A 89 -41.16 -15.74 -3.71
CA ARG A 89 -41.62 -15.30 -5.04
C ARG A 89 -40.60 -15.64 -6.12
N ASP A 90 -39.32 -15.41 -5.88
CA ASP A 90 -38.25 -15.75 -6.84
C ASP A 90 -38.19 -17.26 -7.10
N PHE A 91 -38.39 -18.06 -6.05
CA PHE A 91 -38.46 -19.52 -6.18
C PHE A 91 -39.68 -19.97 -6.97
N GLU A 92 -40.84 -19.35 -6.75
CA GLU A 92 -42.06 -19.65 -7.50
C GLU A 92 -41.93 -19.23 -8.97
N ALA A 93 -41.29 -18.09 -9.25
CA ALA A 93 -40.94 -17.68 -10.61
C ALA A 93 -40.01 -18.69 -11.30
N PHE A 94 -38.99 -19.17 -10.57
CA PHE A 94 -38.10 -20.23 -11.06
C PHE A 94 -38.85 -21.54 -11.30
N GLU A 95 -39.75 -21.94 -10.41
CA GLU A 95 -40.55 -23.18 -10.52
C GLU A 95 -41.50 -23.16 -11.73
N ASN A 96 -42.02 -21.98 -12.07
CA ASN A 96 -42.96 -21.77 -13.17
C ASN A 96 -42.28 -21.56 -14.54
N ALA A 97 -40.95 -21.56 -14.61
CA ALA A 97 -40.22 -21.49 -15.88
C ALA A 97 -40.54 -22.73 -16.74
N GLN A 98 -40.82 -22.50 -18.03
CA GLN A 98 -41.36 -23.54 -18.93
C GLN A 98 -40.25 -24.37 -19.59
N SER A 99 -39.03 -23.85 -19.61
CA SER A 99 -37.94 -24.43 -20.37
C SER A 99 -36.61 -24.49 -19.60
N PRO A 100 -35.76 -25.50 -19.84
CA PRO A 100 -34.42 -25.56 -19.24
C PRO A 100 -33.57 -24.29 -19.47
N PRO A 101 -33.61 -23.62 -20.65
CA PRO A 101 -32.94 -22.33 -20.84
C PRO A 101 -33.44 -21.22 -19.90
N GLU A 102 -34.73 -21.14 -19.60
CA GLU A 102 -35.27 -20.14 -18.66
C GLU A 102 -34.76 -20.38 -17.23
N HIS A 103 -34.68 -21.64 -16.78
CA HIS A 103 -34.08 -21.96 -15.49
C HIS A 103 -32.60 -21.56 -15.44
N LEU A 104 -31.83 -21.82 -16.50
CA LEU A 104 -30.42 -21.40 -16.58
C LEU A 104 -30.27 -19.88 -16.56
N ALA A 105 -31.15 -19.15 -17.26
CA ALA A 105 -31.18 -17.70 -17.25
C ALA A 105 -31.45 -17.14 -15.84
N HIS A 106 -32.40 -17.72 -15.11
CA HIS A 106 -32.67 -17.34 -13.72
C HIS A 106 -31.47 -17.60 -12.80
N ILE A 107 -30.82 -18.77 -12.90
CA ILE A 107 -29.63 -19.08 -12.09
C ILE A 107 -28.50 -18.08 -12.39
N LEU A 108 -28.27 -17.77 -13.66
CA LEU A 108 -27.25 -16.80 -14.06
C LEU A 108 -27.57 -15.42 -13.52
N LEU A 109 -28.82 -14.95 -13.63
CA LEU A 109 -29.24 -13.64 -13.13
C LEU A 109 -29.03 -13.51 -11.62
N VAL A 110 -29.50 -14.48 -10.83
CA VAL A 110 -29.29 -14.51 -9.37
C VAL A 110 -27.80 -14.58 -9.03
N GLY A 111 -27.01 -15.32 -9.82
CA GLY A 111 -25.56 -15.35 -9.68
C GLY A 111 -24.91 -13.97 -9.87
N LEU A 112 -25.37 -13.21 -10.87
CA LEU A 112 -24.89 -11.85 -11.13
C LEU A 112 -25.33 -10.87 -10.05
N GLU A 113 -26.59 -10.95 -9.59
CA GLU A 113 -27.11 -10.12 -8.49
C GLU A 113 -26.34 -10.38 -7.20
N ASN A 114 -26.10 -11.65 -6.85
CA ASN A 114 -25.29 -12.01 -5.69
C ASN A 114 -23.86 -11.49 -5.82
N ARG A 115 -23.26 -11.57 -7.01
CA ARG A 115 -21.92 -11.02 -7.25
C ARG A 115 -21.90 -9.51 -7.01
N ASP A 116 -22.90 -8.79 -7.52
CA ASP A 116 -22.98 -7.33 -7.39
C ASP A 116 -23.33 -6.90 -5.96
N PHE A 117 -24.20 -7.65 -5.28
CA PHE A 117 -24.52 -7.45 -3.86
C PHE A 117 -23.32 -7.71 -2.95
N LEU A 118 -22.60 -8.83 -3.17
CA LEU A 118 -21.35 -9.10 -2.46
C LEU A 118 -20.33 -7.99 -2.70
N ARG A 119 -20.25 -7.47 -3.93
CA ARG A 119 -19.40 -6.31 -4.24
C ARG A 119 -19.84 -5.07 -3.45
N LEU A 120 -21.14 -4.76 -3.38
CA LEU A 120 -21.67 -3.66 -2.57
C LEU A 120 -21.38 -3.83 -1.07
N LEU A 121 -21.58 -5.03 -0.53
CA LEU A 121 -21.24 -5.34 0.86
C LEU A 121 -19.75 -5.17 1.13
N THR A 122 -18.88 -5.58 0.20
CA THR A 122 -17.45 -5.34 0.35
C THR A 122 -17.09 -3.86 0.29
N LEU A 123 -17.89 -3.01 -0.37
CA LEU A 123 -17.67 -1.56 -0.39
C LEU A 123 -18.16 -0.86 0.88
N SER A 124 -19.20 -1.38 1.54
CA SER A 124 -19.78 -0.77 2.75
C SER A 124 -19.10 -1.16 4.06
N MET A 125 -18.26 -2.20 4.06
CA MET A 125 -17.49 -2.56 5.25
C MET A 125 -16.28 -1.63 5.44
N ASP A 126 -16.18 -1.05 6.64
CA ASP A 126 -14.98 -0.34 7.09
C ASP A 126 -13.75 -1.20 6.86
N TYR A 127 -12.83 -0.72 6.03
CA TYR A 127 -11.61 -1.44 5.71
C TYR A 127 -10.72 -1.52 6.95
N LYS A 128 -10.66 -2.72 7.54
CA LYS A 128 -9.77 -3.02 8.66
C LYS A 128 -8.46 -3.62 8.14
N VAL A 129 -7.38 -2.86 8.26
CA VAL A 129 -6.05 -3.33 7.88
C VAL A 129 -5.61 -4.45 8.83
N PRO A 130 -5.26 -5.65 8.32
CA PRO A 130 -4.72 -6.72 9.13
C PRO A 130 -3.46 -6.28 9.91
N GLU A 131 -3.31 -6.70 11.16
CA GLU A 131 -2.18 -6.26 12.01
C GLU A 131 -0.82 -6.71 11.44
N THR A 132 -0.80 -7.88 10.78
CA THR A 132 0.36 -8.37 10.04
C THR A 132 0.75 -7.42 8.92
N LEU A 133 -0.21 -6.90 8.14
CA LEU A 133 0.04 -5.93 7.08
C LEU A 133 0.53 -4.59 7.65
N LYS A 134 -0.01 -4.13 8.78
CA LYS A 134 0.50 -2.90 9.44
C LYS A 134 1.96 -3.04 9.83
N THR A 135 2.34 -4.19 10.39
CA THR A 135 3.74 -4.47 10.75
C THR A 135 4.63 -4.49 9.52
N THR A 136 4.20 -5.16 8.44
CA THR A 136 4.94 -5.16 7.17
C THR A 136 5.08 -3.76 6.58
N CYS A 137 4.03 -2.92 6.60
CA CYS A 137 4.11 -1.53 6.14
C CYS A 137 5.17 -0.73 6.91
N LYS A 138 5.24 -0.92 8.23
CA LYS A 138 6.26 -0.29 9.07
C LYS A 138 7.65 -0.79 8.71
N ASP A 139 7.87 -2.10 8.61
CA ASP A 139 9.17 -2.66 8.23
C ASP A 139 9.69 -2.08 6.91
N TYR A 140 8.82 -1.98 5.90
CA TYR A 140 9.15 -1.40 4.60
C TYR A 140 9.45 0.10 4.68
N ALA A 141 8.66 0.85 5.47
CA ALA A 141 8.91 2.27 5.72
C ALA A 141 10.27 2.53 6.37
N TRP A 142 10.67 1.68 7.33
CA TRP A 142 11.97 1.76 7.98
C TRP A 142 13.12 1.49 7.02
N VAL A 143 13.02 0.42 6.23
CA VAL A 143 14.02 0.06 5.22
C VAL A 143 14.16 1.17 4.18
N TYR A 144 13.05 1.78 3.76
CA TYR A 144 13.05 2.92 2.84
C TYR A 144 13.81 4.11 3.41
N ILE A 145 13.51 4.52 4.65
CA ILE A 145 14.18 5.63 5.34
C ILE A 145 15.68 5.37 5.51
N LEU A 146 16.06 4.12 5.81
CA LEU A 146 17.46 3.72 5.96
C LEU A 146 18.18 3.45 4.63
N SER A 147 17.49 3.60 3.50
CA SER A 147 18.10 3.34 2.19
C SER A 147 19.27 4.30 1.92
N PRO A 148 20.48 3.80 1.57
CA PRO A 148 21.60 4.65 1.18
C PRO A 148 21.30 5.53 -0.05
N THR A 149 20.38 5.09 -0.90
CA THR A 149 19.97 5.76 -2.14
C THR A 149 18.81 6.72 -1.95
N ILE A 150 18.29 6.93 -0.73
CA ILE A 150 17.09 7.77 -0.52
C ILE A 150 17.28 9.19 -1.05
N MET A 151 16.33 9.64 -1.87
CA MET A 151 16.34 10.99 -2.45
C MET A 151 16.03 12.06 -1.41
N GLN A 152 14.95 11.88 -0.65
CA GLN A 152 14.49 12.82 0.37
C GLN A 152 13.86 12.04 1.53
N TYR A 153 14.12 12.46 2.76
CA TYR A 153 13.54 11.90 3.97
C TYR A 153 12.13 12.42 4.23
N LYS A 154 11.79 13.63 3.80
CA LYS A 154 10.46 14.26 3.94
C LYS A 154 9.73 14.49 2.62
N GLY A 155 10.16 13.83 1.54
CA GLY A 155 9.50 13.92 0.24
C GLY A 155 8.07 13.36 0.25
N LYS A 156 7.18 14.00 -0.52
CA LYS A 156 5.77 13.58 -0.64
C LYS A 156 5.62 12.21 -1.31
N SER A 157 6.52 11.86 -2.22
CA SER A 157 6.51 10.61 -2.98
C SER A 157 7.01 9.39 -2.22
N GLY A 158 7.62 9.57 -1.03
CA GLY A 158 8.19 8.47 -0.25
C GLY A 158 7.20 7.35 0.05
N PRO A 159 6.04 7.65 0.67
CA PRO A 159 5.00 6.65 0.93
C PRO A 159 4.50 5.93 -0.32
N ASP A 160 4.31 6.65 -1.43
CA ASP A 160 3.87 6.07 -2.70
C ASP A 160 4.92 5.11 -3.26
N ASN A 161 6.20 5.48 -3.22
CA ASN A 161 7.31 4.63 -3.65
C ASN A 161 7.38 3.33 -2.82
N VAL A 162 7.16 3.42 -1.51
CA VAL A 162 7.08 2.23 -0.64
C VAL A 162 5.90 1.34 -1.05
N LEU A 163 4.71 1.90 -1.25
CA LEU A 163 3.53 1.13 -1.65
C LEU A 163 3.73 0.44 -3.01
N VAL A 164 4.35 1.14 -3.98
CA VAL A 164 4.72 0.57 -5.28
C VAL A 164 5.70 -0.59 -5.11
N ALA A 165 6.73 -0.44 -4.27
CA ALA A 165 7.68 -1.52 -4.01
C ALA A 165 7.01 -2.74 -3.36
N MET A 166 6.11 -2.52 -2.38
CA MET A 166 5.35 -3.60 -1.76
C MET A 166 4.46 -4.35 -2.75
N ARG A 167 3.85 -3.65 -3.71
CA ARG A 167 3.07 -4.26 -4.80
C ARG A 167 3.94 -5.08 -5.73
N GLN A 168 5.10 -4.57 -6.13
CA GLN A 168 6.06 -5.31 -6.97
C GLN A 168 6.58 -6.58 -6.29
N LEU A 169 6.64 -6.58 -4.95
CA LEU A 169 7.04 -7.72 -4.13
C LEU A 169 5.85 -8.63 -3.76
N ASN A 170 4.66 -8.40 -4.34
CA ASN A 170 3.45 -9.18 -4.11
C ASN A 170 3.09 -9.34 -2.62
N VAL A 171 3.24 -8.28 -1.82
CA VAL A 171 2.83 -8.31 -0.41
C VAL A 171 1.32 -8.58 -0.31
N ASN A 172 0.98 -9.64 0.42
CA ASN A 172 -0.41 -10.10 0.60
C ASN A 172 -1.31 -9.03 1.25
N ASN A 173 -2.60 -9.07 0.93
CA ASN A 173 -3.67 -8.23 1.51
C ASN A 173 -3.57 -6.72 1.21
N LEU A 174 -2.72 -6.32 0.26
CA LEU A 174 -2.72 -4.95 -0.23
C LEU A 174 -3.99 -4.66 -1.07
N PRO A 175 -4.61 -3.48 -0.91
CA PRO A 175 -5.72 -3.08 -1.75
C PRO A 175 -5.24 -2.84 -3.20
N PRO A 176 -6.07 -3.19 -4.19
CA PRO A 176 -5.79 -2.89 -5.59
C PRO A 176 -5.70 -1.38 -5.80
N SER A 177 -4.93 -0.95 -6.81
CA SER A 177 -4.72 0.47 -7.10
C SER A 177 -6.00 1.25 -7.43
N SER A 178 -7.07 0.55 -7.81
CA SER A 178 -8.40 1.14 -8.06
C SER A 178 -9.13 1.55 -6.78
N GLU A 179 -8.76 1.03 -5.61
CA GLU A 179 -9.40 1.32 -4.32
C GLU A 179 -8.67 2.44 -3.58
N THR A 180 -8.82 3.68 -4.06
CA THR A 180 -8.09 4.87 -3.56
C THR A 180 -8.22 5.06 -2.05
N GLY A 181 -9.45 5.04 -1.52
CA GLY A 181 -9.67 5.25 -0.08
C GLY A 181 -9.00 4.20 0.82
N ARG A 182 -8.87 2.95 0.35
CA ARG A 182 -8.15 1.91 1.10
C ARG A 182 -6.64 2.04 0.95
N CYS A 183 -6.17 2.46 -0.23
CA CYS A 183 -4.76 2.81 -0.44
C CYS A 183 -4.35 3.95 0.49
N ASP A 184 -5.20 4.97 0.68
CA ASP A 184 -4.93 6.10 1.57
C ASP A 184 -4.70 5.64 3.02
N VAL A 185 -5.50 4.69 3.53
CA VAL A 185 -5.30 4.11 4.86
C VAL A 185 -3.93 3.43 4.98
N ILE A 186 -3.49 2.70 3.96
CA ILE A 186 -2.16 2.06 3.93
C ILE A 186 -1.05 3.12 3.86
N LEU A 187 -1.21 4.15 3.04
CA LEU A 187 -0.26 5.26 2.92
C LEU A 187 -0.09 6.00 4.25
N GLU A 188 -1.16 6.21 5.03
CA GLU A 188 -1.06 6.81 6.36
C GLU A 188 -0.26 5.95 7.34
N ILE A 189 -0.41 4.62 7.29
CA ILE A 189 0.40 3.70 8.11
C ILE A 189 1.89 3.79 7.72
N ILE A 190 2.19 3.82 6.42
CA ILE A 190 3.56 3.97 5.90
C ILE A 190 4.14 5.32 6.34
N LYS A 191 3.41 6.43 6.14
CA LYS A 191 3.82 7.80 6.57
C LYS A 191 4.16 7.85 8.05
N LYS A 192 3.32 7.22 8.89
CA LYS A 192 3.58 7.11 10.33
C LYS A 192 4.86 6.32 10.59
N GLY A 193 5.02 5.14 9.98
CA GLY A 193 6.25 4.34 10.11
C GLY A 193 7.52 5.08 9.69
N MET A 194 7.46 5.87 8.61
CA MET A 194 8.58 6.72 8.18
C MET A 194 8.90 7.82 9.19
N THR A 195 7.87 8.41 9.81
CA THR A 195 8.02 9.43 10.85
C THR A 195 8.66 8.86 12.10
N ASP A 196 8.21 7.70 12.54
CA ASP A 196 8.76 6.98 13.68
C ASP A 196 10.23 6.60 13.44
N ALA A 197 10.56 6.10 12.24
CA ALA A 197 11.93 5.76 11.84
C ALA A 197 12.86 6.98 11.91
N ARG A 198 12.43 8.11 11.33
CA ARG A 198 13.19 9.37 11.40
C ARG A 198 13.37 9.83 12.85
N HIS A 199 12.33 9.76 13.68
CA HIS A 199 12.44 10.14 15.07
C HIS A 199 13.49 9.30 15.81
N ASN A 200 13.42 7.97 15.69
CA ASN A 200 14.37 7.05 16.32
C ASN A 200 15.82 7.31 15.85
N ILE A 201 16.05 7.44 14.54
CA ILE A 201 17.41 7.69 14.00
C ILE A 201 17.98 8.99 14.59
N LYS A 202 17.19 10.07 14.61
CA LYS A 202 17.61 11.35 15.17
C LYS A 202 17.95 11.24 16.65
N GLU A 203 17.14 10.52 17.42
CA GLU A 203 17.38 10.27 18.85
C GLU A 203 18.70 9.53 19.07
N LYS A 204 18.96 8.43 18.34
CA LYS A 204 20.21 7.67 18.47
C LYS A 204 21.44 8.49 18.09
N ILE A 205 21.35 9.29 17.02
CA ILE A 205 22.42 10.21 16.63
C ILE A 205 22.66 11.25 17.73
N ALA A 206 21.61 11.87 18.27
CA ALA A 206 21.73 12.86 19.33
C ALA A 206 22.40 12.28 20.59
N SER A 207 22.05 11.05 20.99
CA SER A 207 22.68 10.35 22.10
C SER A 207 24.15 10.03 21.83
N SER A 208 24.50 9.61 20.60
CA SER A 208 25.87 9.32 20.18
C SER A 208 26.77 10.57 20.18
N VAL A 209 26.22 11.73 19.78
CA VAL A 209 26.98 12.99 19.72
C VAL A 209 27.16 13.63 21.11
N LYS A 210 26.17 13.55 21.99
CA LYS A 210 26.21 14.24 23.31
C LYS A 210 27.12 13.58 24.34
N ASN A 211 27.28 12.26 24.28
CA ASN A 211 27.95 11.49 25.32
C ASN A 211 29.25 10.90 24.77
N GLU A 212 30.40 11.45 25.16
CA GLU A 212 31.71 10.95 24.72
C GLU A 212 31.98 9.50 25.15
N GLY A 213 31.33 9.02 26.20
CA GLY A 213 31.35 7.62 26.65
C GLY A 213 30.17 6.78 26.16
N ALA A 214 29.41 7.23 25.15
CA ALA A 214 28.25 6.48 24.66
C ALA A 214 28.66 5.09 24.16
N ALA A 215 27.85 4.08 24.48
CA ALA A 215 27.98 2.72 23.96
C ALA A 215 27.87 2.61 22.42
N HIS A 216 27.44 3.70 21.75
CA HIS A 216 27.25 3.77 20.30
C HIS A 216 28.06 4.93 19.71
N ARG A 217 29.30 5.12 20.20
CA ARG A 217 30.19 6.18 19.73
C ARG A 217 30.70 5.87 18.32
N ASP A 218 31.21 4.67 18.06
CA ASP A 218 31.63 4.30 16.73
C ASP A 218 30.43 4.12 15.78
N ILE A 219 30.69 4.26 14.48
CA ILE A 219 29.64 4.28 13.46
C ILE A 219 28.94 2.93 13.26
N ALA A 220 29.61 1.81 13.52
CA ALA A 220 29.01 0.49 13.39
C ALA A 220 28.03 0.23 14.53
N ALA A 221 28.41 0.54 15.78
CA ALA A 221 27.52 0.47 16.93
C ALA A 221 26.32 1.44 16.80
N LEU A 222 26.55 2.67 16.35
CA LEU A 222 25.46 3.63 16.07
C LEU A 222 24.49 3.09 15.00
N THR A 223 25.01 2.54 13.91
CA THR A 223 24.16 1.98 12.87
C THR A 223 23.33 0.83 13.41
N ARG A 224 23.91 -0.07 14.21
CA ARG A 224 23.18 -1.17 14.86
C ARG A 224 22.09 -0.66 15.78
N ALA A 225 22.35 0.40 16.55
CA ALA A 225 21.33 1.04 17.38
C ALA A 225 20.19 1.66 16.55
N CYS A 226 20.50 2.28 15.40
CA CYS A 226 19.50 2.85 14.50
C CYS A 226 18.60 1.78 13.87
N ILE A 227 19.11 0.58 13.59
CA ILE A 227 18.36 -0.48 12.92
C ILE A 227 17.77 -1.54 13.86
N ALA A 228 17.99 -1.44 15.18
CA ALA A 228 17.64 -2.46 16.16
C ALA A 228 16.16 -2.90 16.12
N THR A 229 15.26 -2.00 15.73
CA THR A 229 13.81 -2.25 15.64
C THR A 229 13.32 -2.51 14.20
N SER A 230 14.23 -2.63 13.24
CA SER A 230 13.92 -2.79 11.82
C SER A 230 14.54 -4.05 11.23
N LYS A 231 14.11 -4.42 10.03
CA LYS A 231 14.69 -5.54 9.27
C LYS A 231 15.89 -5.15 8.40
N ALA A 232 16.32 -3.87 8.44
CA ALA A 232 17.48 -3.42 7.68
C ALA A 232 18.77 -4.13 8.13
N LYS A 233 19.74 -4.23 7.22
CA LYS A 233 21.04 -4.88 7.48
C LYS A 233 22.15 -3.84 7.55
N PRO A 234 23.16 -4.02 8.43
CA PRO A 234 24.28 -3.09 8.56
C PRO A 234 25.26 -3.24 7.39
N THR A 235 24.99 -2.59 6.27
CA THR A 235 25.92 -2.58 5.11
C THR A 235 26.93 -1.45 5.22
N ALA A 236 28.04 -1.53 4.49
CA ALA A 236 29.02 -0.44 4.43
C ALA A 236 28.38 0.88 3.94
N LEU A 237 27.49 0.80 2.94
CA LEU A 237 26.75 1.96 2.44
C LEU A 237 25.82 2.57 3.51
N LEU A 238 25.23 1.73 4.37
CA LEU A 238 24.44 2.23 5.50
C LEU A 238 25.32 2.94 6.52
N PHE A 239 26.52 2.44 6.83
CA PHE A 239 27.46 3.14 7.72
C PHE A 239 27.81 4.54 7.20
N ILE A 240 28.12 4.64 5.90
CA ILE A 240 28.38 5.93 5.24
C ILE A 240 27.16 6.86 5.37
N ARG A 241 25.95 6.32 5.16
CA ARG A 241 24.71 7.09 5.26
C ARG A 241 24.45 7.62 6.67
N ILE A 242 24.65 6.79 7.69
CA ILE A 242 24.50 7.21 9.09
C ILE A 242 25.57 8.24 9.49
N ALA A 243 26.80 8.11 8.97
CA ALA A 243 27.86 9.09 9.20
C ALA A 243 27.50 10.46 8.60
N PHE A 244 26.92 10.48 7.40
CA PHE A 244 26.37 11.70 6.81
C PHE A 244 25.29 12.34 7.69
N LEU A 245 24.32 11.56 8.18
CA LEU A 245 23.29 12.10 9.08
C LEU A 245 23.87 12.64 10.38
N ARG A 246 24.87 11.97 10.96
CA ARG A 246 25.57 12.43 12.16
C ARG A 246 26.39 13.69 11.89
N TRP A 247 27.05 13.79 10.74
CA TRP A 247 27.74 15.00 10.30
C TRP A 247 26.76 16.16 10.18
N GLN A 248 25.62 15.97 9.52
CA GLN A 248 24.58 17.00 9.40
C GLN A 248 24.07 17.48 10.76
N PHE A 249 23.89 16.54 11.71
CA PHE A 249 23.48 16.89 13.07
C PHE A 249 24.51 17.79 13.78
N ASN A 250 25.81 17.56 13.55
CA ASN A 250 26.88 18.39 14.09
C ASN A 250 26.95 19.79 13.44
N GLN A 251 26.63 19.92 12.15
CA GLN A 251 26.61 21.23 11.46
C GLN A 251 25.48 22.13 11.95
N TYR A 252 24.39 21.53 12.44
CA TYR A 252 23.15 22.24 12.77
C TYR A 252 22.64 21.92 14.19
N PRO A 253 23.44 22.16 15.25
CA PRO A 253 23.11 21.74 16.61
C PRO A 253 21.86 22.44 17.18
N THR A 254 21.50 23.62 16.66
CA THR A 254 20.31 24.38 17.06
C THR A 254 19.01 23.85 16.42
N TYR A 255 19.11 22.98 15.40
CA TYR A 255 17.97 22.46 14.66
C TYR A 255 17.48 21.12 15.20
N ILE A 256 17.27 21.02 16.51
CA ILE A 256 16.88 19.76 17.19
C ILE A 256 15.43 19.34 16.82
N THR A 257 14.63 20.26 16.28
CA THR A 257 13.22 20.04 15.89
C THR A 257 13.07 19.44 14.48
N ASP A 258 11.87 19.52 13.89
CA ASP A 258 11.55 18.98 12.57
C ASP A 258 12.29 19.65 11.41
N ARG A 259 12.99 20.76 11.68
CA ARG A 259 13.83 21.45 10.70
C ARG A 259 15.10 20.67 10.34
N PHE A 260 15.57 19.77 11.21
CA PHE A 260 16.72 18.90 10.95
C PHE A 260 16.60 18.19 9.59
N TRP A 261 15.48 17.50 9.39
CA TRP A 261 15.25 16.71 8.18
C TRP A 261 15.09 17.57 6.92
N ASN A 262 14.56 18.80 7.05
CA ASN A 262 14.53 19.73 5.92
C ASN A 262 15.95 20.10 5.49
N LYS A 263 16.86 20.36 6.46
CA LYS A 263 18.26 20.63 6.16
C LYS A 263 18.98 19.43 5.57
N VAL A 264 18.72 18.22 6.07
CA VAL A 264 19.23 16.99 5.45
C VAL A 264 18.82 16.93 3.98
N ASP A 265 17.54 17.14 3.68
CA ASP A 265 17.02 17.08 2.31
C ASP A 265 17.59 18.17 1.40
N GLU A 266 17.69 19.41 1.89
CA GLU A 266 18.35 20.53 1.19
C GLU A 266 19.80 20.19 0.83
N THR A 267 20.57 19.65 1.80
CA THR A 267 21.97 19.25 1.57
C THR A 267 22.07 18.10 0.56
N LEU A 268 21.17 17.11 0.61
CA LEU A 268 21.15 16.04 -0.38
C LEU A 268 20.87 16.53 -1.80
N VAL A 269 19.95 17.48 -1.95
CA VAL A 269 19.68 18.12 -3.23
C VAL A 269 20.92 18.88 -3.71
N SER A 270 21.53 19.70 -2.84
CA SER A 270 22.75 20.45 -3.15
C SER A 270 23.88 19.53 -3.62
N TYR A 271 24.14 18.43 -2.91
CA TYR A 271 25.19 17.47 -3.25
C TYR A 271 24.95 16.82 -4.61
N ARG A 272 23.70 16.48 -4.96
CA ARG A 272 23.38 15.92 -6.27
C ARG A 272 23.47 16.94 -7.41
N THR A 273 23.33 18.22 -7.11
CA THR A 273 23.53 19.30 -8.08
C THR A 273 25.02 19.60 -8.28
N GLU A 274 25.81 19.55 -7.21
CA GLU A 274 27.25 19.79 -7.21
C GLU A 274 28.04 18.63 -7.83
N PHE A 275 27.77 17.40 -7.38
CA PHE A 275 28.43 16.18 -7.84
C PHE A 275 27.60 15.52 -8.95
N LYS A 276 28.03 15.70 -10.20
CA LYS A 276 27.25 15.32 -11.39
C LYS A 276 27.24 13.81 -11.64
N THR A 277 28.29 13.11 -11.21
CA THR A 277 28.41 11.66 -11.38
C THR A 277 28.15 10.92 -10.07
N ALA A 278 27.68 9.67 -10.17
CA ALA A 278 27.47 8.82 -9.00
C ALA A 278 28.79 8.56 -8.23
N ALA A 279 29.93 8.49 -8.94
CA ALA A 279 31.23 8.27 -8.34
C ALA A 279 31.71 9.48 -7.51
N GLU A 280 31.56 10.70 -8.03
CA GLU A 280 31.87 11.93 -7.29
C GLU A 280 30.99 12.07 -6.05
N LEU A 281 29.69 11.80 -6.18
CA LEU A 281 28.75 11.87 -5.08
C LEU A 281 29.10 10.84 -3.99
N GLN A 282 29.44 9.62 -4.39
CA GLN A 282 29.87 8.56 -3.48
C GLN A 282 31.17 8.95 -2.75
N ALA A 283 32.16 9.48 -3.47
CA ALA A 283 33.43 9.94 -2.90
C ALA A 283 33.22 11.06 -1.86
N ALA A 284 32.27 11.98 -2.10
CA ALA A 284 31.92 13.03 -1.14
C ALA A 284 31.34 12.44 0.17
N PHE A 285 30.43 11.46 0.07
CA PHE A 285 29.91 10.77 1.26
C PHE A 285 30.99 9.94 1.98
N GLU A 286 31.89 9.31 1.23
CA GLU A 286 33.03 8.59 1.81
C GLU A 286 33.98 9.53 2.56
N ALA A 287 34.24 10.73 2.05
CA ALA A 287 35.04 11.72 2.76
C ALA A 287 34.43 12.08 4.12
N ILE A 288 33.10 12.25 4.18
CA ILE A 288 32.36 12.46 5.43
C ILE A 288 32.52 11.26 6.37
N PHE A 289 32.38 10.04 5.85
CA PHE A 289 32.58 8.82 6.63
C PHE A 289 34.01 8.70 7.18
N HIS A 290 35.03 9.10 6.42
CA HIS A 290 36.41 9.13 6.89
C HIS A 290 36.62 10.15 8.02
N SER A 291 36.06 11.36 7.87
CA SER A 291 36.07 12.37 8.94
C SER A 291 35.37 11.88 10.21
N ASP A 292 34.25 11.18 10.05
CA ASP A 292 33.49 10.59 11.13
C ASP A 292 34.30 9.53 11.90
N LYS A 293 35.05 8.65 11.19
CA LYS A 293 35.99 7.69 11.81
C LYS A 293 37.10 8.38 12.61
N VAL A 294 37.65 9.48 12.10
CA VAL A 294 38.69 10.25 12.81
C VAL A 294 38.14 10.86 14.10
N LYS A 295 36.89 11.38 14.07
CA LYS A 295 36.28 12.05 15.22
C LYS A 295 35.74 11.07 16.29
N TYR A 296 35.10 9.99 15.86
CA TYR A 296 34.35 9.09 16.75
C TYR A 296 34.98 7.71 16.94
N GLY A 297 36.08 7.42 16.26
CA GLY A 297 36.78 6.14 16.31
C GLY A 297 36.46 5.23 15.12
N GLN A 298 37.30 4.21 14.93
CA GLN A 298 37.11 3.20 13.90
C GLN A 298 35.88 2.33 14.21
N PRO A 299 35.12 1.89 13.19
CA PRO A 299 34.01 0.98 13.40
C PRO A 299 34.49 -0.35 13.99
N ASP A 300 33.85 -0.79 15.08
CA ASP A 300 34.10 -2.13 15.62
C ASP A 300 33.32 -3.18 14.82
N LEU A 301 33.96 -3.69 13.77
CA LEU A 301 33.38 -4.71 12.89
C LEU A 301 33.41 -6.12 13.49
N VAL A 302 34.07 -6.32 14.65
CA VAL A 302 34.05 -7.60 15.35
C VAL A 302 32.74 -7.73 16.12
N LEU A 303 32.38 -6.71 16.88
CA LEU A 303 31.10 -6.67 17.62
C LEU A 303 29.91 -6.33 16.72
N ASN A 304 30.13 -5.52 15.68
CA ASN A 304 29.10 -5.01 14.79
C ASN A 304 29.45 -5.27 13.32
N PRO A 305 29.46 -6.55 12.88
CA PRO A 305 29.90 -6.91 11.54
C PRO A 305 29.02 -6.28 10.46
N SER A 306 29.67 -5.90 9.35
CA SER A 306 28.96 -5.47 8.16
C SER A 306 28.47 -6.67 7.35
N VAL A 307 27.33 -6.49 6.67
CA VAL A 307 26.78 -7.46 5.73
C VAL A 307 27.15 -7.02 4.31
N ALA A 308 27.71 -7.92 3.51
CA ALA A 308 28.00 -7.65 2.11
C ALA A 308 26.69 -7.54 1.32
N LEU A 309 26.67 -6.69 0.28
CA LEU A 309 25.43 -6.39 -0.46
C LEU A 309 24.78 -7.63 -1.08
N ARG A 310 25.59 -8.61 -1.51
CA ARG A 310 25.13 -9.90 -2.06
C ARG A 310 24.39 -10.79 -1.06
N ASP A 311 24.60 -10.55 0.24
CA ASP A 311 24.00 -11.31 1.34
C ASP A 311 22.78 -10.58 1.94
N VAL A 312 22.33 -9.48 1.31
CA VAL A 312 21.14 -8.74 1.69
C VAL A 312 19.92 -9.31 0.96
N ASP A 313 18.84 -9.55 1.68
CA ASP A 313 17.58 -10.07 1.11
C ASP A 313 17.09 -9.21 -0.07
N GLU A 314 16.64 -9.86 -1.15
CA GLU A 314 16.23 -9.19 -2.39
C GLU A 314 15.15 -8.11 -2.17
N TRP A 315 14.19 -8.37 -1.28
CA TRP A 315 13.12 -7.41 -1.00
C TRP A 315 13.66 -6.11 -0.37
N LEU A 316 14.73 -6.17 0.43
CA LEU A 316 15.39 -4.99 1.00
C LEU A 316 16.04 -4.16 -0.11
N LEU A 317 16.71 -4.85 -1.05
CA LEU A 317 17.34 -4.21 -2.21
C LEU A 317 16.27 -3.54 -3.09
N LYS A 318 15.13 -4.19 -3.32
CA LYS A 318 14.01 -3.64 -4.10
C LYS A 318 13.44 -2.37 -3.48
N VAL A 319 13.22 -2.37 -2.16
CA VAL A 319 12.75 -1.18 -1.42
C VAL A 319 13.81 -0.08 -1.45
N SER A 320 15.09 -0.44 -1.32
CA SER A 320 16.19 0.52 -1.43
C SER A 320 16.24 1.17 -2.82
N SER A 321 16.10 0.39 -3.90
CA SER A 321 16.04 0.91 -5.27
C SER A 321 14.86 1.85 -5.47
N ALA A 322 13.69 1.57 -4.87
CA ALA A 322 12.53 2.46 -4.91
C ALA A 322 12.73 3.79 -4.17
N ALA A 323 13.75 3.89 -3.30
CA ALA A 323 14.12 5.14 -2.63
C ALA A 323 14.98 6.07 -3.50
N GLY A 324 15.61 5.51 -4.54
CA GLY A 324 16.44 6.23 -5.50
C GLY A 324 15.65 7.00 -6.55
N PRO A 325 16.32 7.61 -7.54
CA PRO A 325 15.67 8.24 -8.68
C PRO A 325 14.91 7.16 -9.46
N SER A 326 13.59 7.29 -9.54
CA SER A 326 12.70 6.43 -10.31
C SER A 326 13.06 6.53 -11.80
N GLY A 327 13.99 5.71 -12.28
CA GLY A 327 14.48 5.80 -13.65
C GLY A 327 15.74 4.98 -13.94
N ILE A 328 16.53 4.62 -12.92
CA ILE A 328 17.63 3.69 -13.12
C ILE A 328 17.10 2.29 -12.82
N SER A 329 16.44 1.69 -13.81
CA SER A 329 16.36 0.23 -13.87
C SER A 329 17.80 -0.25 -13.82
N THR A 330 18.24 -0.76 -12.67
CA THR A 330 19.59 -1.30 -12.51
C THR A 330 19.72 -2.43 -13.51
N VAL A 331 20.37 -2.13 -14.64
CA VAL A 331 20.94 -3.15 -15.52
C VAL A 331 21.76 -4.02 -14.59
N ALA A 332 21.33 -5.28 -14.43
CA ALA A 332 22.04 -6.25 -13.62
C ALA A 332 23.52 -6.22 -14.02
N PRO A 333 24.47 -6.33 -13.07
CA PRO A 333 25.86 -6.46 -13.43
C PRO A 333 25.97 -7.64 -14.39
N SER A 334 26.34 -7.35 -15.64
CA SER A 334 26.63 -8.36 -16.65
C SER A 334 27.63 -9.32 -16.00
N ALA A 335 27.23 -10.58 -15.87
CA ALA A 335 28.11 -11.65 -15.42
C ALA A 335 29.20 -11.82 -16.49
N ALA A 336 30.22 -10.98 -16.44
CA ALA A 336 31.42 -11.12 -17.22
C ALA A 336 32.16 -12.35 -16.71
N SER A 337 31.84 -13.48 -17.33
CA SER A 337 32.73 -14.59 -17.70
C SER A 337 33.99 -14.72 -16.83
N ALA A 338 33.85 -15.45 -15.73
CA ALA A 338 34.98 -16.16 -15.13
C ALA A 338 35.28 -17.39 -16.00
N ALA A 339 35.98 -17.18 -17.10
CA ALA A 339 36.57 -18.24 -17.92
C ALA A 339 37.82 -17.67 -18.59
N ASP A 340 38.95 -17.72 -17.90
CA ASP A 340 40.22 -18.25 -18.42
C ASP A 340 41.35 -18.00 -17.41
N ALA A 341 41.75 -19.05 -16.71
CA ALA A 341 43.06 -19.16 -16.08
C ALA A 341 43.36 -20.62 -15.72
N THR A 342 43.41 -21.48 -16.73
CA THR A 342 44.09 -22.78 -16.64
C THR A 342 44.77 -23.07 -17.98
N SER A 343 46.00 -22.59 -18.16
CA SER A 343 47.08 -23.31 -18.87
C SER A 343 48.36 -22.47 -18.97
N ALA A 344 49.49 -23.17 -18.74
CA ALA A 344 50.90 -22.79 -18.86
C ALA A 344 51.54 -22.09 -17.65
#